data_AF-A0A413GY38-F1
#
_entry.id   AF-A0A413GY38-F1
#
_cell.length_a   1.000
_cell.length_b   1.000
_cell.length_c   1.000
_cell.angle_alpha   90.00
_cell.angle_beta   90.00
_cell.angle_gamma   90.00
#
_symmetry.space_group_name_H-M   'P 1'
#
loop_
_entity.id
_entity.type
_entity.pdbx_description
1 polymer ?
#
loop_
_entity_poly.entity_id
_entity_poly.type
_entity_poly.pdbx_seq_one_letter_code
_entity_poly.pdbx_strand_id
1 'polypeptide(L)'
;MRIGVIAEGHADIAIIKAILKVLKGIDGSDIYAIRPNELYDETDLAELKFSNWNLVLKSCADECLLQSFFDMIEEDAVLIIQIDTAERGEIGYDIPEPQRTKGVDWKVYNEQLYMLVREKITSIIPEAYRNKVVYAVAVEETDAWLIPLFDASCEETAQYANPKERLYYLIGKMDKKKKCNYIDTGKKNLNYATIGKELKKGIKTCRLKNKSLDLFCLEIEEKIENIL
;
A
#
# COMPACT_ATOMS: atom_id res chain seq x y z
N MET A 1 -21.22 -0.93 3.25
CA MET A 1 -19.94 -0.33 3.69
C MET A 1 -19.12 -0.06 2.46
N ARG A 2 -18.64 1.18 2.30
CA ARG A 2 -17.87 1.62 1.14
C ARG A 2 -16.40 1.74 1.50
N ILE A 3 -15.51 1.23 0.65
CA ILE A 3 -14.06 1.36 0.85
C ILE A 3 -13.43 2.16 -0.27
N GLY A 4 -12.82 3.28 0.11
CA GLY A 4 -12.05 4.15 -0.76
C GLY A 4 -10.58 3.79 -0.70
N VAL A 5 -9.86 3.95 -1.81
CA VAL A 5 -8.40 3.82 -1.85
C VAL A 5 -7.80 5.02 -2.58
N ILE A 6 -6.94 5.76 -1.89
CA ILE A 6 -5.98 6.69 -2.51
C ILE A 6 -4.63 5.99 -2.47
N ALA A 7 -3.97 5.84 -3.62
CA ALA A 7 -2.72 5.08 -3.75
C ALA A 7 -1.85 5.63 -4.87
N GLU A 8 -0.54 5.39 -4.76
CA GLU A 8 0.49 5.80 -5.73
C GLU A 8 0.37 5.07 -7.07
N GLY A 9 0.09 3.77 -7.02
CA GLY A 9 0.11 2.91 -8.20
C GLY A 9 -1.04 1.90 -8.25
N HIS A 10 -1.27 1.38 -9.45
CA HIS A 10 -2.24 0.30 -9.66
C HIS A 10 -1.79 -1.02 -9.04
N ALA A 11 -0.47 -1.22 -8.91
CA ALA A 11 0.10 -2.38 -8.24
C ALA A 11 -0.31 -2.40 -6.76
N ASP A 12 -0.21 -1.25 -6.09
CA ASP A 12 -0.52 -1.10 -4.67
C ASP A 12 -2.00 -1.33 -4.40
N ILE A 13 -2.87 -0.77 -5.24
CA ILE A 13 -4.32 -1.04 -5.20
C ILE A 13 -4.59 -2.54 -5.34
N ALA A 14 -3.92 -3.23 -6.27
CA ALA A 14 -4.12 -4.68 -6.45
C ALA A 14 -3.72 -5.47 -5.19
N ILE A 15 -2.64 -5.07 -4.51
CA ILE A 15 -2.21 -5.70 -3.25
C ILE A 15 -3.16 -5.39 -2.11
N ILE A 16 -3.63 -4.15 -1.96
CA ILE A 16 -4.62 -3.77 -0.94
C ILE A 16 -5.92 -4.55 -1.12
N LYS A 17 -6.42 -4.67 -2.36
CA LYS A 17 -7.59 -5.49 -2.68
C LYS A 17 -7.38 -6.95 -2.26
N ALA A 18 -6.19 -7.51 -2.50
CA ALA A 18 -5.87 -8.87 -2.09
C ALA A 18 -5.82 -9.02 -0.55
N ILE A 19 -5.26 -8.05 0.17
CA ILE A 19 -5.21 -8.06 1.64
C ILE A 19 -6.63 -7.98 2.23
N LEU A 20 -7.45 -7.05 1.78
CA LEU A 20 -8.84 -6.90 2.25
C LEU A 20 -9.67 -8.18 1.99
N LYS A 21 -9.52 -8.78 0.82
CA LYS A 21 -10.18 -10.05 0.49
C LYS A 21 -9.77 -11.18 1.43
N VAL A 22 -8.49 -11.22 1.83
CA VAL A 22 -7.97 -12.27 2.72
C VAL A 22 -8.38 -12.04 4.18
N LEU A 23 -8.36 -10.79 4.66
CA LEU A 23 -8.66 -10.48 6.05
C LEU A 23 -10.16 -10.38 6.35
N LYS A 24 -10.95 -9.87 5.41
CA LYS A 24 -12.34 -9.46 5.65
C LYS A 24 -13.34 -10.03 4.65
N GLY A 25 -12.88 -10.80 3.65
CA GLY A 25 -13.77 -11.37 2.62
C GLY A 25 -14.30 -10.37 1.60
N ILE A 26 -13.89 -9.10 1.68
CA ILE A 26 -14.33 -8.01 0.80
C ILE A 26 -13.91 -8.29 -0.65
N ASP A 27 -14.84 -8.19 -1.60
CA ASP A 27 -14.52 -8.32 -3.01
C ASP A 27 -14.00 -7.00 -3.61
N GLY A 28 -13.24 -7.10 -4.70
CA GLY A 28 -12.65 -5.95 -5.34
C GLY A 28 -13.66 -4.97 -5.95
N SER A 29 -14.91 -5.39 -6.14
CA SER A 29 -16.04 -4.56 -6.58
C SER A 29 -16.42 -3.48 -5.57
N ASP A 30 -16.17 -3.72 -4.28
CA ASP A 30 -16.61 -2.85 -3.19
C ASP A 30 -15.56 -1.77 -2.86
N ILE A 31 -14.48 -1.75 -3.65
CA ILE A 31 -13.29 -0.93 -3.44
C ILE A 31 -13.14 0.05 -4.60
N TYR A 32 -13.27 1.34 -4.27
CA TYR A 32 -13.26 2.46 -5.19
C TYR A 32 -11.92 3.19 -5.11
N ALA A 33 -11.25 3.38 -6.24
CA ALA A 33 -10.12 4.30 -6.30
C ALA A 33 -10.64 5.74 -6.24
N ILE A 34 -10.09 6.55 -5.33
CA ILE A 34 -10.49 7.95 -5.13
C ILE A 34 -9.36 8.84 -5.65
N ARG A 35 -9.69 9.81 -6.52
CA ARG A 35 -8.78 10.85 -7.02
C ARG A 35 -9.55 12.17 -7.27
N PRO A 36 -8.88 13.33 -7.25
CA PRO A 36 -9.51 14.62 -7.55
C PRO A 36 -10.15 14.63 -8.94
N ASN A 37 -11.32 15.25 -9.07
CA ASN A 37 -12.12 15.26 -10.30
C ASN A 37 -11.44 15.97 -11.50
N GLU A 38 -10.44 16.80 -11.26
CA GLU A 38 -9.73 17.58 -12.30
C GLU A 38 -8.78 16.73 -13.18
N LEU A 39 -8.67 15.43 -12.94
CA LEU A 39 -7.79 14.49 -13.68
C LEU A 39 -8.55 13.58 -14.67
N TYR A 40 -9.85 13.81 -14.88
CA TYR A 40 -10.64 13.08 -15.87
C TYR A 40 -10.72 13.88 -17.18
N ASP A 41 -9.63 13.93 -17.93
CA ASP A 41 -9.70 14.22 -19.37
C ASP A 41 -9.39 12.92 -20.14
N GLU A 42 -10.14 12.65 -21.21
CA GLU A 42 -10.18 11.36 -21.94
C GLU A 42 -8.81 10.96 -22.54
N THR A 43 -7.86 11.88 -22.56
CA THR A 43 -6.51 11.73 -23.09
C THR A 43 -5.49 11.17 -22.06
N ASP A 44 -5.82 11.18 -20.76
CA ASP A 44 -4.92 10.69 -19.68
C ASP A 44 -5.05 9.19 -19.40
N LEU A 45 -6.01 8.50 -20.02
CA LEU A 45 -6.15 7.03 -19.95
C LEU A 45 -4.95 6.29 -20.58
N ALA A 46 -4.22 6.93 -21.50
CA ALA A 46 -3.03 6.39 -22.16
C ALA A 46 -1.71 6.86 -21.51
N GLU A 47 -1.71 8.02 -20.84
CA GLU A 47 -0.59 8.53 -20.04
C GLU A 47 -0.94 8.48 -18.55
N LEU A 48 -1.16 7.27 -18.03
CA LEU A 48 -1.18 6.96 -16.60
C LEU A 48 0.19 7.29 -15.97
N LYS A 49 0.55 8.57 -15.87
CA LYS A 49 1.71 9.05 -15.14
C LYS A 49 1.41 8.80 -13.66
N PHE A 50 2.08 7.75 -13.18
CA PHE A 50 2.14 7.30 -11.80
C PHE A 50 2.02 8.45 -10.81
N SER A 51 1.16 8.28 -9.81
CA SER A 51 0.95 9.33 -8.83
C SER A 51 2.06 9.27 -7.81
N ASN A 52 2.92 10.27 -7.85
CA ASN A 52 3.83 10.59 -6.76
C ASN A 52 3.03 10.96 -5.50
N TRP A 53 3.70 10.95 -4.35
CA TRP A 53 3.16 11.44 -3.07
C TRP A 53 2.36 12.74 -3.23
N ASN A 54 2.81 13.69 -4.04
CA ASN A 54 2.10 14.96 -4.26
C ASN A 54 0.62 14.77 -4.61
N LEU A 55 0.27 13.82 -5.47
CA LEU A 55 -1.14 13.59 -5.81
C LEU A 55 -1.88 12.91 -4.66
N VAL A 56 -1.24 11.96 -3.95
CA VAL A 56 -1.81 11.34 -2.75
C VAL A 56 -2.13 12.42 -1.72
N LEU A 57 -1.16 13.29 -1.40
CA LEU A 57 -1.30 14.38 -0.45
C LEU A 57 -2.35 15.41 -0.89
N LYS A 58 -2.41 15.78 -2.18
CA LYS A 58 -3.48 16.63 -2.72
C LYS A 58 -4.86 16.02 -2.52
N SER A 59 -4.99 14.72 -2.80
CA SER A 59 -6.26 13.99 -2.60
C SER A 59 -6.66 13.93 -1.12
N CYS A 60 -5.68 13.81 -0.22
CA CYS A 60 -5.92 13.83 1.23
C CYS A 60 -6.33 15.22 1.75
N ALA A 61 -5.88 16.29 1.10
CA ALA A 61 -6.20 17.67 1.45
C ALA A 61 -7.52 18.17 0.83
N ASP A 62 -8.03 17.48 -0.19
CA ASP A 62 -9.23 17.89 -0.94
C ASP A 62 -10.51 17.59 -0.14
N GLU A 63 -10.98 18.59 0.60
CA GLU A 63 -12.18 18.48 1.43
C GLU A 63 -13.44 18.16 0.61
N CYS A 64 -13.57 18.70 -0.60
CA CYS A 64 -14.71 18.44 -1.47
C CYS A 64 -14.75 16.98 -1.93
N LEU A 65 -13.59 16.42 -2.29
CA LEU A 65 -13.44 15.01 -2.65
C LEU A 65 -13.78 14.10 -1.47
N LEU A 66 -13.25 14.39 -0.28
CA LEU A 66 -13.50 13.60 0.92
C LEU A 66 -14.96 13.69 1.36
N GLN A 67 -15.56 14.89 1.35
CA GLN A 67 -16.97 15.08 1.64
C GLN A 67 -17.86 14.29 0.68
N SER A 68 -17.55 14.34 -0.63
CA SER A 68 -18.28 13.57 -1.64
C SER A 68 -18.17 12.05 -1.44
N PHE A 69 -17.08 11.58 -0.84
CA PHE A 69 -16.89 10.17 -0.54
C PHE A 69 -17.62 9.75 0.75
N PHE A 70 -17.45 10.53 1.83
CA PHE A 70 -17.90 10.18 3.18
C PHE A 70 -19.34 10.58 3.50
N ASP A 71 -19.81 11.73 2.98
CA ASP A 71 -21.03 12.37 3.49
C ASP A 71 -22.22 12.23 2.52
N MET A 72 -21.97 11.85 1.27
CA MET A 72 -23.00 11.70 0.24
C MET A 72 -23.76 10.36 0.30
N ILE A 73 -23.43 9.49 1.24
CA ILE A 73 -24.02 8.16 1.39
C ILE A 73 -24.38 7.88 2.86
N GLU A 74 -25.47 7.14 3.08
CA GLU A 74 -25.91 6.74 4.43
C GLU A 74 -25.12 5.53 4.98
N GLU A 75 -24.34 4.85 4.13
CA GLU A 75 -23.53 3.69 4.53
C GLU A 75 -22.18 4.08 5.16
N ASP A 76 -21.71 3.25 6.10
CA ASP A 76 -20.36 3.39 6.65
C ASP A 76 -19.29 3.39 5.55
N ALA A 77 -18.34 4.32 5.66
CA ALA A 77 -17.28 4.50 4.69
C ALA A 77 -15.91 4.55 5.38
N VAL A 78 -14.95 3.82 4.81
CA VAL A 78 -13.55 3.80 5.24
C VAL A 78 -12.65 4.17 4.06
N LEU A 79 -11.65 5.00 4.34
CA LEU A 79 -10.65 5.40 3.35
C LEU A 79 -9.30 4.75 3.67
N ILE A 80 -8.73 4.02 2.73
CA ILE A 80 -7.35 3.53 2.80
C ILE A 80 -6.46 4.48 2.03
N ILE A 81 -5.39 4.93 2.67
CA ILE A 81 -4.35 5.75 2.03
C ILE A 81 -3.08 4.92 1.95
N GLN A 82 -2.63 4.67 0.73
CA GLN A 82 -1.37 3.99 0.46
C GLN A 82 -0.31 4.97 -0.01
N ILE A 83 0.89 4.73 0.52
CA ILE A 83 2.09 5.47 0.16
C ILE A 83 3.32 4.59 0.36
N ASP A 84 4.30 4.73 -0.52
CA ASP A 84 5.60 4.06 -0.46
C ASP A 84 6.63 5.03 0.12
N THR A 85 7.50 4.59 1.05
CA THR A 85 8.45 5.51 1.68
C THR A 85 9.78 5.66 0.93
N ALA A 86 9.96 5.06 -0.25
CA ALA A 86 11.20 5.15 -1.02
C ALA A 86 11.56 6.61 -1.39
N GLU A 87 10.56 7.43 -1.72
CA GLU A 87 10.74 8.83 -2.13
C GLU A 87 10.65 9.83 -0.95
N ARG A 88 10.61 9.36 0.31
CA ARG A 88 10.38 10.17 1.52
C ARG A 88 11.29 11.40 1.72
N GLY A 89 12.47 11.40 1.11
CA GLY A 89 13.48 12.46 1.21
C GLY A 89 13.35 13.57 0.16
N GLU A 90 12.41 13.46 -0.77
CA GLU A 90 12.15 14.48 -1.78
C GLU A 90 11.60 15.78 -1.16
N ILE A 91 11.88 16.90 -1.84
CA ILE A 91 11.49 18.23 -1.39
C ILE A 91 9.96 18.31 -1.22
N GLY A 92 9.51 18.74 -0.04
CA GLY A 92 8.09 18.91 0.30
C GLY A 92 7.50 17.76 1.13
N TYR A 93 8.20 16.64 1.27
CA TYR A 93 7.80 15.55 2.17
C TYR A 93 8.42 15.73 3.55
N ASP A 94 9.71 16.08 3.60
CA ASP A 94 10.48 16.47 4.77
C ASP A 94 10.38 15.46 5.95
N ILE A 95 10.31 14.16 5.64
CA ILE A 95 10.26 13.10 6.65
C ILE A 95 11.68 12.86 7.19
N PRO A 96 11.94 13.07 8.50
CA PRO A 96 13.26 12.85 9.07
C PRO A 96 13.61 11.35 9.02
N GLU A 97 14.75 11.01 8.41
CA GLU A 97 15.13 9.63 8.17
C GLU A 97 15.71 8.96 9.43
N PRO A 98 15.14 7.84 9.90
CA PRO A 98 15.83 6.98 10.85
C PRO A 98 17.07 6.40 10.16
N GLN A 99 18.26 6.58 10.72
CA GLN A 99 19.48 6.20 10.00
C GLN A 99 19.62 4.68 9.81
N ARG A 100 19.86 4.24 8.57
CA ARG A 100 20.23 2.86 8.21
C ARG A 100 21.69 2.55 8.56
N THR A 101 22.02 2.51 9.85
CA THR A 101 23.38 2.24 10.36
C THR A 101 23.66 0.74 10.61
N LYS A 102 24.92 0.40 10.88
CA LYS A 102 25.33 -0.97 11.23
C LYS A 102 24.71 -1.37 12.58
N GLY A 103 23.97 -2.48 12.61
CA GLY A 103 23.30 -2.97 13.81
C GLY A 103 21.91 -2.37 14.05
N VAL A 104 21.33 -1.71 13.05
CA VAL A 104 19.93 -1.26 13.08
C VAL A 104 19.01 -2.44 13.36
N ASP A 105 18.10 -2.23 14.31
CA ASP A 105 16.91 -3.05 14.44
C ASP A 105 15.93 -2.65 13.34
N TRP A 106 15.82 -3.51 12.33
CA TRP A 106 14.98 -3.26 11.16
C TRP A 106 13.49 -3.12 11.49
N LYS A 107 13.03 -3.77 12.57
CA LYS A 107 11.64 -3.68 13.00
C LYS A 107 11.35 -2.32 13.61
N VAL A 108 12.28 -1.82 14.43
CA VAL A 108 12.21 -0.45 15.00
C VAL A 108 12.31 0.59 13.89
N TYR A 109 13.24 0.43 12.93
CA TYR A 109 13.34 1.31 11.76
C TYR A 109 12.01 1.38 10.99
N ASN A 110 11.42 0.21 10.70
CA ASN A 110 10.16 0.09 9.98
C ASN A 110 9.03 0.82 10.72
N GLU A 111 8.86 0.55 12.01
CA GLU A 111 7.82 1.18 12.84
C GLU A 111 7.99 2.69 12.97
N GLN A 112 9.22 3.19 13.18
CA GLN A 112 9.49 4.62 13.26
C GLN A 112 9.14 5.35 11.96
N LEU A 113 9.58 4.81 10.81
CA LEU A 113 9.30 5.43 9.53
C LEU A 113 7.80 5.36 9.19
N TYR A 114 7.14 4.24 9.47
CA TYR A 114 5.68 4.11 9.36
C TYR A 114 4.96 5.22 10.14
N MET A 115 5.33 5.42 11.41
CA MET A 115 4.67 6.40 12.28
C MET A 115 4.88 7.83 11.80
N LEU A 116 6.10 8.20 11.39
CA LEU A 116 6.39 9.55 10.88
C LEU A 116 5.56 9.88 9.62
N VAL A 117 5.48 8.94 8.69
CA VAL A 117 4.71 9.12 7.46
C VAL A 117 3.21 9.14 7.73
N ARG A 118 2.73 8.25 8.60
CA ARG A 118 1.34 8.27 9.07
C ARG A 118 0.96 9.60 9.69
N GLU A 119 1.79 10.15 10.58
CA GLU A 119 1.56 11.46 11.21
C GLU A 119 1.49 12.58 10.18
N LYS A 120 2.41 12.61 9.21
CA LYS A 120 2.39 13.57 8.11
C LYS A 120 1.08 13.52 7.33
N ILE A 121 0.67 12.33 6.87
CA ILE A 121 -0.59 12.17 6.14
C ILE A 121 -1.78 12.58 7.00
N THR A 122 -1.82 12.16 8.26
CA THR A 122 -2.89 12.50 9.21
C THR A 122 -3.04 14.01 9.39
N SER A 123 -1.93 14.76 9.42
CA SER A 123 -1.94 16.21 9.55
C SER A 123 -2.58 16.95 8.37
N ILE A 124 -2.59 16.33 7.19
CA ILE A 124 -3.13 16.88 5.94
C ILE A 124 -4.64 16.62 5.82
N ILE A 125 -5.12 15.50 6.39
CA ILE A 125 -6.53 15.13 6.32
C ILE A 125 -7.36 16.04 7.24
N PRO A 126 -8.52 16.56 6.77
CA PRO A 126 -9.46 17.28 7.61
C PRO A 126 -9.86 16.48 8.86
N GLU A 127 -9.91 17.13 10.01
CA GLU A 127 -10.08 16.47 11.31
C GLU A 127 -11.32 15.57 11.38
N ALA A 128 -12.41 15.99 10.73
CA ALA A 128 -13.68 15.26 10.67
C ALA A 128 -13.58 13.85 10.06
N TYR A 129 -12.55 13.57 9.26
CA TYR A 129 -12.41 12.31 8.55
C TYR A 129 -11.29 11.42 9.09
N ARG A 130 -10.39 11.94 9.94
CA ARG A 130 -9.18 11.22 10.39
C ARG A 130 -9.48 9.86 11.05
N ASN A 131 -10.58 9.75 11.78
CA ASN A 131 -10.99 8.51 12.42
C ASN A 131 -11.52 7.45 11.43
N LYS A 132 -11.91 7.84 10.21
CA LYS A 132 -12.40 6.96 9.14
C LYS A 132 -11.30 6.46 8.18
N VAL A 133 -10.04 6.73 8.52
CA VAL A 133 -8.88 6.44 7.66
C VAL A 133 -8.07 5.26 8.20
N VAL A 134 -7.58 4.45 7.27
CA VAL A 134 -6.64 3.34 7.47
C VAL A 134 -5.36 3.62 6.68
N TYR A 135 -4.20 3.42 7.29
CA TYR A 135 -2.90 3.79 6.70
C TYR A 135 -2.14 2.57 6.18
N ALA A 136 -2.04 2.48 4.86
CA ALA A 136 -1.28 1.49 4.10
C ALA A 136 0.12 2.03 3.74
N VAL A 137 0.92 2.41 4.74
CA VAL A 137 2.28 2.92 4.51
C VAL A 137 3.25 1.76 4.30
N ALA A 138 3.79 1.62 3.08
CA ALA A 138 4.78 0.60 2.76
C ALA A 138 6.19 1.15 2.96
N VAL A 139 6.92 0.59 3.92
CA VAL A 139 8.32 0.98 4.17
C VAL A 139 9.18 0.52 2.99
N GLU A 140 9.85 1.49 2.38
CA GLU A 140 10.47 1.46 1.05
C GLU A 140 9.42 1.37 -0.07
N GLU A 141 8.94 0.19 -0.44
CA GLU A 141 7.89 0.02 -1.47
C GLU A 141 6.93 -1.10 -1.06
N THR A 142 5.70 -1.12 -1.60
CA THR A 142 4.73 -2.22 -1.39
C THR A 142 5.31 -3.60 -1.67
N ASP A 143 6.27 -3.72 -2.60
CA ASP A 143 7.01 -4.95 -2.89
C ASP A 143 7.64 -5.60 -1.64
N ALA A 144 8.04 -4.80 -0.64
CA ALA A 144 8.61 -5.30 0.61
C ALA A 144 7.63 -6.22 1.37
N TRP A 145 6.32 -5.93 1.28
CA TRP A 145 5.26 -6.74 1.90
C TRP A 145 5.17 -8.14 1.32
N LEU A 146 5.64 -8.33 0.08
CA LEU A 146 5.46 -9.55 -0.69
C LEU A 146 6.70 -10.45 -0.68
N ILE A 147 7.87 -9.91 -0.34
CA ILE A 147 9.12 -10.69 -0.21
C ILE A 147 8.94 -11.98 0.62
N PRO A 148 8.24 -11.98 1.77
CA PRO A 148 8.10 -13.18 2.60
C PRO A 148 7.35 -14.34 1.93
N LEU A 149 6.60 -14.08 0.84
CA LEU A 149 5.98 -15.12 0.02
C LEU A 149 7.02 -15.98 -0.72
N PHE A 150 8.22 -15.44 -0.94
CA PHE A 150 9.25 -16.04 -1.78
C PHE A 150 10.60 -16.20 -1.06
N ASP A 151 10.76 -15.58 0.11
CA ASP A 151 11.94 -15.68 0.95
C ASP A 151 11.54 -15.73 2.43
N ALA A 152 11.39 -16.95 2.96
CA ALA A 152 11.09 -17.16 4.37
C ALA A 152 12.30 -16.94 5.29
N SER A 153 13.51 -16.74 4.75
CA SER A 153 14.73 -16.56 5.56
C SER A 153 14.89 -15.13 6.11
N CYS A 154 14.22 -14.17 5.50
CA CYS A 154 14.23 -12.77 5.92
C CYS A 154 13.54 -12.58 7.29
N GLU A 155 14.19 -11.93 8.26
CA GLU A 155 13.55 -11.62 9.56
C GLU A 155 12.63 -10.39 9.47
N GLU A 156 13.10 -9.31 8.84
CA GLU A 156 12.33 -8.10 8.56
C GLU A 156 12.73 -7.55 7.19
N THR A 157 11.74 -7.29 6.35
CA THR A 157 11.94 -6.90 4.94
C THR A 157 12.38 -5.45 4.74
N ALA A 158 12.20 -4.57 5.72
CA ALA A 158 12.72 -3.19 5.67
C ALA A 158 14.26 -3.11 5.52
N GLN A 159 14.97 -4.22 5.76
CA GLN A 159 16.40 -4.34 5.48
C GLN A 159 16.76 -4.15 4.00
N TYR A 160 15.82 -4.38 3.08
CA TYR A 160 16.03 -4.22 1.65
C TYR A 160 15.68 -2.80 1.21
N ALA A 161 16.68 -2.03 0.81
CA ALA A 161 16.47 -0.67 0.29
C ALA A 161 15.79 -0.65 -1.08
N ASN A 162 15.94 -1.71 -1.89
CA ASN A 162 15.30 -1.87 -3.20
C ASN A 162 14.45 -3.16 -3.21
N PRO A 163 13.31 -3.18 -2.49
CA PRO A 163 12.51 -4.39 -2.32
C PRO A 163 11.94 -4.91 -3.64
N LYS A 164 11.61 -4.04 -4.61
CA LYS A 164 11.13 -4.46 -5.94
C LYS A 164 12.15 -5.26 -6.73
N GLU A 165 13.40 -4.81 -6.75
CA GLU A 165 14.51 -5.56 -7.37
C GLU A 165 14.74 -6.89 -6.66
N ARG A 166 14.68 -6.89 -5.32
CA ARG A 166 14.80 -8.11 -4.51
C ARG A 166 13.69 -9.11 -4.84
N LEU A 167 12.45 -8.65 -4.92
CA LEU A 167 11.30 -9.48 -5.26
C LEU A 167 11.43 -10.07 -6.68
N TYR A 168 11.82 -9.25 -7.64
CA TYR A 168 12.09 -9.68 -9.01
C TYR A 168 13.20 -10.75 -9.07
N TYR A 169 14.27 -10.57 -8.30
CA TYR A 169 15.36 -11.53 -8.19
C TYR A 169 14.90 -12.88 -7.61
N LEU A 170 14.10 -12.85 -6.53
CA LEU A 170 13.56 -14.05 -5.88
C LEU A 170 12.66 -14.85 -6.82
N ILE A 171 11.73 -14.18 -7.51
CA ILE A 171 10.88 -14.77 -8.54
C ILE A 171 11.73 -15.27 -9.72
N GLY A 172 12.80 -14.55 -10.06
CA GLY A 172 13.74 -14.90 -11.11
C GLY A 172 14.46 -16.23 -10.92
N LYS A 173 14.63 -16.67 -9.66
CA LYS A 173 15.26 -17.96 -9.30
C LYS A 173 14.36 -19.17 -9.41
N MET A 174 13.05 -18.97 -9.58
CA MET A 174 12.10 -20.06 -9.66
C MET A 174 12.20 -20.81 -10.98
N ASP A 175 11.67 -22.04 -11.00
CA ASP A 175 11.47 -22.80 -12.24
C ASP A 175 10.76 -21.95 -13.30
N LYS A 176 11.24 -22.01 -14.55
CA LYS A 176 10.73 -21.20 -15.68
C LYS A 176 9.20 -21.22 -15.79
N LYS A 177 8.58 -22.39 -15.60
CA LYS A 177 7.12 -22.56 -15.66
C LYS A 177 6.37 -21.78 -14.56
N LYS A 178 6.92 -21.73 -13.34
CA LYS A 178 6.33 -20.99 -12.21
C LYS A 178 6.57 -19.49 -12.36
N LYS A 179 7.79 -19.10 -12.74
CA LYS A 179 8.19 -17.70 -12.96
C LYS A 179 7.26 -16.97 -13.94
N CYS A 180 6.87 -17.60 -15.04
CA CYS A 180 5.98 -16.98 -16.03
C CYS A 180 4.60 -16.59 -15.49
N ASN A 181 4.16 -17.13 -14.35
CA ASN A 181 2.89 -16.72 -13.74
C ASN A 181 3.03 -15.38 -13.00
N TYR A 182 4.22 -15.08 -12.48
CA TYR A 182 4.48 -13.93 -11.62
C TYR A 182 5.12 -12.75 -12.36
N ILE A 183 5.54 -12.93 -13.61
CA ILE A 183 6.08 -11.87 -14.47
C ILE A 183 5.16 -11.73 -15.67
N ASP A 184 4.62 -10.54 -15.87
CA ASP A 184 3.93 -10.16 -17.10
C ASP A 184 4.95 -10.14 -18.24
N THR A 185 4.91 -11.15 -19.10
CA THR A 185 5.86 -11.31 -20.21
C THR A 185 5.70 -10.24 -21.29
N GLY A 186 4.53 -9.60 -21.39
CA GLY A 186 4.28 -8.50 -22.33
C GLY A 186 4.85 -7.17 -21.84
N LYS A 187 4.79 -6.92 -20.53
CA LYS A 187 5.25 -5.66 -19.90
C LYS A 187 6.62 -5.75 -19.21
N LYS A 188 7.21 -6.95 -19.12
CA LYS A 188 8.44 -7.24 -18.34
C LYS A 188 8.37 -6.74 -16.89
N ASN A 189 7.20 -6.77 -16.28
CA ASN A 189 6.97 -6.30 -14.91
C ASN A 189 6.34 -7.41 -14.05
N LEU A 190 6.31 -7.22 -12.73
CA LEU A 190 5.67 -8.16 -11.81
C LEU A 190 4.14 -8.18 -12.00
N ASN A 191 3.56 -9.38 -11.94
CA ASN A 191 2.12 -9.59 -12.02
C ASN A 191 1.51 -9.56 -10.60
N TYR A 192 1.26 -8.35 -10.09
CA TYR A 192 0.73 -8.14 -8.73
C TYR A 192 -0.65 -8.77 -8.51
N ALA A 193 -1.48 -8.92 -9.54
CA ALA A 193 -2.75 -9.63 -9.44
C ALA A 193 -2.55 -11.13 -9.14
N THR A 194 -1.49 -11.74 -9.70
CA THR A 194 -1.14 -13.13 -9.41
C THR A 194 -0.39 -13.26 -8.09
N ILE A 195 0.58 -12.38 -7.81
CA ILE A 195 1.32 -12.38 -6.54
C ILE A 195 0.37 -12.16 -5.36
N GLY A 196 -0.58 -11.24 -5.46
CA GLY A 196 -1.58 -10.97 -4.43
C GLY A 196 -2.43 -12.18 -4.07
N LYS A 197 -2.68 -13.11 -5.01
CA LYS A 197 -3.42 -14.36 -4.70
C LYS A 197 -2.66 -15.27 -3.73
N GLU A 198 -1.33 -15.18 -3.69
CA GLU A 198 -0.50 -15.97 -2.77
C GLU A 198 -0.65 -15.49 -1.32
N LEU A 199 -1.08 -14.23 -1.09
CA LEU A 199 -1.37 -13.71 0.25
C LEU A 199 -2.43 -14.53 0.98
N LYS A 200 -3.35 -15.19 0.28
CA LYS A 200 -4.34 -16.09 0.91
C LYS A 200 -3.69 -17.15 1.80
N LYS A 201 -2.51 -17.64 1.43
CA LYS A 201 -1.75 -18.63 2.19
C LYS A 201 -0.60 -18.00 2.97
N GLY A 202 -0.07 -16.87 2.50
CA GLY A 202 1.15 -16.27 3.01
C GLY A 202 0.99 -15.04 3.91
N ILE A 203 -0.22 -14.47 4.08
CA ILE A 203 -0.39 -13.19 4.80
C ILE A 203 0.16 -13.22 6.22
N LYS A 204 0.01 -14.34 6.94
CA LYS A 204 0.54 -14.50 8.31
C LYS A 204 2.06 -14.37 8.33
N THR A 205 2.73 -15.01 7.38
CA THR A 205 4.20 -14.94 7.23
C THR A 205 4.63 -13.54 6.82
N CYS A 206 3.86 -12.88 5.95
CA CYS A 206 4.15 -11.51 5.51
C CYS A 206 4.05 -10.52 6.67
N ARG A 207 2.97 -10.58 7.46
CA ARG A 207 2.80 -9.77 8.68
C ARG A 207 3.91 -9.99 9.69
N LEU A 208 4.31 -11.24 9.89
CA LEU A 208 5.39 -11.57 10.83
C LEU A 208 6.75 -10.94 10.44
N LYS A 209 7.00 -10.78 9.13
CA LYS A 209 8.30 -10.37 8.57
C LYS A 209 8.29 -8.96 7.95
N ASN A 210 7.17 -8.26 8.06
CA ASN A 210 7.06 -6.86 7.67
C ASN A 210 6.15 -6.13 8.66
N LYS A 211 6.77 -5.30 9.51
CA LYS A 211 6.08 -4.56 10.56
C LYS A 211 5.05 -3.55 10.03
N SER A 212 5.30 -2.86 8.92
CA SER A 212 4.33 -1.89 8.38
C SER A 212 3.10 -2.57 7.78
N LEU A 213 3.26 -3.73 7.15
CA LEU A 213 2.13 -4.57 6.73
C LEU A 213 1.32 -5.05 7.93
N ASP A 214 1.98 -5.47 9.02
CA ASP A 214 1.26 -5.90 10.22
C ASP A 214 0.44 -4.75 10.84
N LEU A 215 1.03 -3.54 10.94
CA LEU A 215 0.32 -2.34 11.41
C LEU A 215 -0.89 -2.02 10.52
N PHE A 216 -0.73 -2.06 9.21
CA PHE A 216 -1.84 -1.89 8.27
C PHE A 216 -2.94 -2.96 8.46
N CYS A 217 -2.56 -4.23 8.59
CA CYS A 217 -3.53 -5.32 8.82
C CYS A 217 -4.27 -5.14 10.14
N LEU A 218 -3.60 -4.71 11.20
CA LEU A 218 -4.21 -4.45 12.51
C LEU A 218 -5.22 -3.30 12.42
N GLU A 219 -4.91 -2.22 11.70
CA GLU A 219 -5.87 -1.13 11.48
C GLU A 219 -7.09 -1.58 10.65
N ILE A 220 -6.90 -2.43 9.63
CA ILE A 220 -8.04 -3.05 8.93
C ILE A 220 -8.88 -3.88 9.89
N GLU A 221 -8.23 -4.69 10.73
CA GLU A 221 -8.91 -5.57 11.68
C GLU A 221 -9.75 -4.78 12.69
N GLU A 222 -9.27 -3.62 13.12
CA GLU A 222 -9.92 -2.70 14.05
C GLU A 222 -11.06 -1.88 13.41
N LYS A 223 -10.83 -1.29 12.22
CA LYS A 223 -11.72 -0.29 11.64
C LYS A 223 -12.74 -0.83 10.65
N ILE A 224 -12.51 -2.02 10.11
CA ILE A 224 -13.38 -2.64 9.10
C ILE A 224 -14.03 -3.87 9.72
N GLU A 225 -15.34 -3.85 9.87
CA GLU A 225 -16.07 -5.02 10.37
C GLU A 225 -16.01 -6.20 9.39
N ASN A 226 -16.15 -7.43 9.90
CA ASN A 226 -16.17 -8.60 9.03
C ASN A 226 -17.47 -8.64 8.23
N ILE A 227 -17.38 -8.82 6.92
CA ILE A 227 -18.55 -9.14 6.09
C ILE A 227 -18.82 -10.63 6.29
N LEU A 228 -19.87 -10.95 7.05
CA LEU A 228 -20.34 -12.32 7.31
C LEU A 228 -20.95 -12.96 6.06
#